data_AF-Q7UPT1-F1
#
_entry.id   AF-Q7UPT1-F1
#
_cell.length_a   1.000
_cell.length_b   1.000
_cell.length_c   1.000
_cell.angle_alpha   90.00
_cell.angle_beta   90.00
_cell.angle_gamma   90.00
#
_symmetry.space_group_name_H-M   'P 1'
#
loop_
_entity.id
_entity.type
_entity.pdbx_description
1 polymer ?
#
loop_
_entity_poly.entity_id
_entity_poly.type
_entity_poly.pdbx_seq_one_letter_code
_entity_poly.pdbx_strand_id
1 'polypeptide(L)'
;MKFNRLSTFTASIAMLLAASVTAVASDPLASWNDNAAKQSVVAFVERVTDEGSPDFVPVEERIATFDNDGTLWSEQPYYFQLAFALDRVKAMAPDHPEWKTKQPFKGVLEGDLKAVMAGGKKSLIEIVAATHAGMTADEFEQIVTDWISTAKHPKTGRLYKEMIYQPMLELLTYLRANGFKTFIVSGGGIEFMRPWTEATYGIPPEQVVGSSIKSRYEVRDGKPVIVRLPEIDFVDDKEGKPVGIHSHIGRRPILAAGNSDGDWQMLQYTTIDHSPSFGLIVHHTDGEREWAYGRESHIGQLDKALDDAKQKGWTVVDMKQDWKTIYPGE
;
A
#
# COMPACT_ATOMS: atom_id res chain seq x y z
N MET A 1 -49.18 78.90 -30.04
CA MET A 1 -49.53 77.84 -29.05
C MET A 1 -48.39 76.81 -29.09
N LYS A 2 -47.50 76.74 -28.09
CA LYS A 2 -47.64 75.96 -26.83
C LYS A 2 -47.82 74.45 -27.15
N PHE A 3 -47.02 73.47 -26.74
CA PHE A 3 -45.98 73.32 -25.70
C PHE A 3 -45.12 72.07 -26.00
N ASN A 4 -43.89 72.05 -25.47
CA ASN A 4 -42.98 70.91 -25.27
C ASN A 4 -43.65 69.60 -24.80
N ARG A 5 -43.03 68.44 -25.11
CA ARG A 5 -42.48 67.54 -24.06
C ARG A 5 -41.56 66.44 -24.61
N LEU A 6 -40.32 66.53 -24.11
CA LEU A 6 -39.31 65.50 -23.85
C LEU A 6 -39.90 64.11 -23.52
N SER A 7 -39.32 63.04 -24.08
CA SER A 7 -39.28 61.72 -23.45
C SER A 7 -37.95 61.01 -23.74
N THR A 8 -36.98 61.31 -22.87
CA THR A 8 -36.08 60.37 -22.18
C THR A 8 -35.58 59.13 -22.93
N PHE A 9 -34.29 59.20 -23.27
CA PHE A 9 -33.34 58.10 -23.34
C PHE A 9 -33.44 57.21 -22.08
N THR A 10 -33.63 55.91 -22.26
CA THR A 10 -33.25 54.88 -21.29
C THR A 10 -32.42 53.85 -22.02
N ALA A 11 -31.09 54.02 -21.98
CA ALA A 11 -30.13 53.00 -22.35
C ALA A 11 -30.04 52.02 -21.17
N SER A 12 -30.67 50.85 -21.30
CA SER A 12 -30.50 49.75 -20.35
C SER A 12 -29.14 49.09 -20.58
N ILE A 13 -28.11 49.52 -19.84
CA ILE A 13 -26.85 48.79 -19.72
C ILE A 13 -27.13 47.59 -18.80
N ALA A 14 -27.34 46.42 -19.39
CA ALA A 14 -27.33 45.16 -18.67
C ALA A 14 -25.85 44.79 -18.40
N MET A 15 -25.38 45.11 -17.20
CA MET A 15 -24.11 44.61 -16.66
C MET A 15 -24.27 43.10 -16.42
N LEU A 16 -23.73 42.27 -17.31
CA LEU A 16 -23.47 40.87 -16.98
C LEU A 16 -22.36 40.84 -15.92
N LEU A 17 -22.74 40.66 -14.65
CA LEU A 17 -21.81 40.14 -13.65
C LEU A 17 -21.49 38.70 -14.05
N ALA A 18 -20.34 38.48 -14.68
CA ALA A 18 -19.71 37.18 -14.72
C ALA A 18 -19.27 36.86 -13.28
N ALA A 19 -20.10 36.12 -12.56
CA ALA A 19 -19.68 35.47 -11.32
C ALA A 19 -18.65 34.41 -11.70
N SER A 20 -17.37 34.74 -11.56
CA SER A 20 -16.29 33.75 -11.58
C SER A 20 -16.52 32.82 -10.41
N VAL A 21 -17.18 31.69 -10.64
CA VAL A 21 -17.19 30.57 -9.70
C VAL A 21 -15.77 30.02 -9.74
N THR A 22 -14.91 30.51 -8.85
CA THR A 22 -13.66 29.81 -8.53
C THR A 22 -14.08 28.49 -7.93
N ALA A 23 -14.03 27.42 -8.72
CA ALA A 23 -14.09 26.07 -8.19
C ALA A 23 -12.92 25.95 -7.21
N VAL A 24 -13.24 25.94 -5.91
CA VAL A 24 -12.25 25.56 -4.90
C VAL A 24 -11.94 24.11 -5.20
N ALA A 25 -10.77 23.85 -5.77
CA ALA A 25 -10.29 22.49 -5.95
C ALA A 25 -10.35 21.82 -4.57
N SER A 26 -11.03 20.67 -4.48
CA SER A 26 -11.06 19.91 -3.24
C SER A 26 -9.62 19.58 -2.84
N ASP A 27 -9.25 19.83 -1.59
CA ASP A 27 -7.94 19.47 -1.06
C ASP A 27 -7.63 17.99 -1.37
N PRO A 28 -6.61 17.70 -2.20
CA PRO A 28 -6.36 16.34 -2.66
C PRO A 28 -5.86 15.40 -1.56
N LEU A 29 -5.38 15.97 -0.45
CA LEU A 29 -4.82 15.26 0.71
C LEU A 29 -5.52 15.75 2.00
N ALA A 30 -6.85 15.70 2.00
CA ALA A 30 -7.70 16.28 3.06
C ALA A 30 -7.42 15.73 4.47
N SER A 31 -7.05 14.45 4.58
CA SER A 31 -6.71 13.78 5.84
C SER A 31 -5.28 14.03 6.30
N TRP A 32 -4.47 14.73 5.49
CA TRP A 32 -3.17 15.23 5.90
C TRP A 32 -3.31 16.62 6.54
N ASN A 33 -2.59 16.85 7.64
CA ASN A 33 -2.41 18.18 8.22
C ASN A 33 -1.62 19.07 7.26
N ASP A 34 -1.93 20.37 7.25
CA ASP A 34 -1.21 21.34 6.41
C ASP A 34 0.15 21.67 7.03
N ASN A 35 1.11 20.81 6.76
CA ASN A 35 2.47 20.88 7.28
C ASN A 35 3.50 20.47 6.23
N ALA A 36 4.77 20.43 6.63
CA ALA A 36 5.89 20.18 5.74
C ALA A 36 5.79 18.86 4.97
N ALA A 37 5.23 17.80 5.57
CA ALA A 37 5.10 16.49 4.91
C ALA A 37 4.08 16.54 3.76
N LYS A 38 2.89 17.12 4.01
CA LYS A 38 1.90 17.33 2.96
C LYS A 38 2.43 18.23 1.85
N GLN A 39 3.07 19.34 2.22
CA GLN A 39 3.61 20.31 1.27
C GLN A 39 4.72 19.72 0.40
N SER A 40 5.59 18.86 0.95
CA SER A 40 6.66 18.23 0.16
C SER A 40 6.12 17.27 -0.90
N VAL A 41 5.07 16.50 -0.57
CA VAL A 41 4.38 15.62 -1.52
C VAL A 41 3.72 16.41 -2.64
N VAL A 42 2.93 17.43 -2.29
CA VAL A 42 2.23 18.26 -3.29
C VAL A 42 3.24 18.96 -4.20
N ALA A 43 4.26 19.59 -3.62
CA ALA A 43 5.30 20.29 -4.38
C ALA A 43 6.12 19.37 -5.29
N PHE A 44 6.35 18.10 -4.90
CA PHE A 44 6.98 17.12 -5.78
C PHE A 44 6.09 16.80 -6.98
N VAL A 45 4.82 16.47 -6.73
CA VAL A 45 3.88 16.11 -7.80
C VAL A 45 3.67 17.26 -8.78
N GLU A 46 3.44 18.48 -8.28
CA GLU A 46 3.29 19.67 -9.14
C GLU A 46 4.55 19.89 -9.99
N ARG A 47 5.74 19.79 -9.37
CA ARG A 47 7.02 20.03 -10.06
C ARG A 47 7.30 19.02 -11.18
N VAL A 48 6.93 17.76 -11.03
CA VAL A 48 7.18 16.73 -12.06
C VAL A 48 6.06 16.59 -13.09
N THR A 49 4.93 17.29 -12.88
CA THR A 49 3.77 17.23 -13.78
C THR A 49 3.52 18.51 -14.56
N ASP A 50 4.09 19.64 -14.13
CA ASP A 50 4.09 20.90 -14.88
C ASP A 50 5.00 20.81 -16.12
N GLU A 51 4.42 20.91 -17.32
CA GLU A 51 5.15 20.89 -18.60
C GLU A 51 6.17 22.02 -18.76
N GLY A 52 6.03 23.12 -18.00
CA GLY A 52 6.99 24.22 -17.96
C GLY A 52 8.17 24.00 -17.02
N SER A 53 8.11 22.98 -16.16
CA SER A 53 9.13 22.68 -15.16
C SER A 53 10.37 22.01 -15.79
N PRO A 54 11.59 22.36 -15.38
CA PRO A 54 12.80 21.63 -15.79
C PRO A 54 12.83 20.19 -15.26
N ASP A 55 12.01 19.88 -14.26
CA ASP A 55 11.86 18.55 -13.65
C ASP A 55 10.63 17.80 -14.21
N PHE A 56 10.01 18.27 -15.30
CA PHE A 56 8.88 17.58 -15.91
C PHE A 56 9.22 16.12 -16.28
N VAL A 57 8.36 15.19 -15.88
CA VAL A 57 8.47 13.77 -16.22
C VAL A 57 7.31 13.38 -17.12
N PRO A 58 7.54 12.74 -18.29
CA PRO A 58 6.47 12.20 -19.13
C PRO A 58 5.58 11.20 -18.39
N VAL A 59 4.29 11.14 -18.73
CA VAL A 59 3.28 10.31 -18.03
C VAL A 59 3.70 8.83 -17.96
N GLU A 60 4.32 8.31 -19.01
CA GLU A 60 4.79 6.92 -19.09
C GLU A 60 5.94 6.58 -18.13
N GLU A 61 6.64 7.59 -17.60
CA GLU A 61 7.78 7.47 -16.67
C GLU A 61 7.40 7.80 -15.21
N ARG A 62 6.17 8.26 -14.96
CA ARG A 62 5.66 8.57 -13.61
C ARG A 62 5.31 7.30 -12.83
N ILE A 63 6.32 6.57 -12.40
CA ILE A 63 6.18 5.35 -11.61
C ILE A 63 6.31 5.68 -10.12
N ALA A 64 5.32 5.29 -9.33
CA ALA A 64 5.32 5.37 -7.87
C ALA A 64 5.18 3.97 -7.25
N THR A 65 6.02 3.61 -6.30
CA THR A 65 6.01 2.31 -5.61
C THR A 65 5.73 2.45 -4.12
N PHE A 66 4.89 1.58 -3.58
CA PHE A 66 4.48 1.58 -2.18
C PHE A 66 4.71 0.20 -1.58
N ASP A 67 5.26 0.11 -0.37
CA ASP A 67 5.01 -1.10 0.42
C ASP A 67 3.51 -1.18 0.79
N ASN A 68 3.04 -2.35 1.21
CA ASN A 68 1.69 -2.56 1.70
C ASN A 68 1.63 -2.59 3.24
N ASP A 69 2.24 -3.59 3.85
CA ASP A 69 2.29 -3.75 5.32
C ASP A 69 2.96 -2.54 5.98
N GLY A 70 2.27 -1.88 6.92
CA GLY A 70 2.77 -0.68 7.61
C GLY A 70 2.83 0.60 6.76
N THR A 71 2.56 0.52 5.46
CA THR A 71 2.62 1.69 4.55
C THR A 71 1.25 2.05 3.96
N LEU A 72 0.45 1.07 3.52
CA LEU A 72 -0.92 1.27 3.04
C LEU A 72 -1.97 0.79 4.03
N TRP A 73 -1.61 -0.16 4.91
CA TRP A 73 -2.46 -0.67 5.98
C TRP A 73 -1.66 -1.03 7.23
N SER A 74 -2.35 -1.31 8.34
CA SER A 74 -1.71 -1.77 9.57
C SER A 74 -1.04 -3.14 9.45
N GLU A 75 -0.01 -3.36 10.26
CA GLU A 75 0.76 -4.62 10.31
C GLU A 75 0.94 -5.19 11.73
N GLN A 76 0.38 -4.54 12.74
CA GLN A 76 0.49 -4.97 14.13
C GLN A 76 -0.75 -5.77 14.58
N PRO A 77 -0.60 -6.75 15.48
CA PRO A 77 0.63 -7.22 16.12
C PRO A 77 1.40 -8.27 15.29
N TYR A 78 0.99 -8.49 14.04
CA TYR A 78 1.64 -9.34 13.04
C TYR A 78 1.07 -9.01 11.65
N TYR A 79 1.88 -9.23 10.62
CA TYR A 79 1.47 -9.07 9.22
C TYR A 79 0.16 -9.80 8.94
N PHE A 80 -0.76 -9.17 8.22
CA PHE A 80 -2.11 -9.73 8.02
C PHE A 80 -2.10 -11.01 7.17
N GLN A 81 -1.09 -11.21 6.32
CA GLN A 81 -0.89 -12.50 5.66
C GLN A 81 -0.54 -13.62 6.65
N LEU A 82 0.15 -13.33 7.76
CA LEU A 82 0.34 -14.32 8.82
C LEU A 82 -1.00 -14.68 9.46
N ALA A 83 -1.87 -13.69 9.70
CA ALA A 83 -3.23 -13.95 10.18
C ALA A 83 -3.99 -14.94 9.27
N PHE A 84 -3.95 -14.67 7.96
CA PHE A 84 -4.50 -15.56 6.93
C PHE A 84 -3.91 -16.97 7.03
N ALA A 85 -2.59 -17.08 7.09
CA ALA A 85 -1.92 -18.38 7.17
C ALA A 85 -2.31 -19.17 8.43
N LEU A 86 -2.46 -18.49 9.57
CA LEU A 86 -2.90 -19.10 10.83
C LEU A 86 -4.34 -19.63 10.73
N ASP A 87 -5.25 -18.88 10.12
CA ASP A 87 -6.63 -19.32 9.91
C ASP A 87 -6.73 -20.45 8.88
N ARG A 88 -5.87 -20.44 7.86
CA ARG A 88 -5.73 -21.55 6.90
C ARG A 88 -5.28 -22.84 7.58
N VAL A 89 -4.33 -22.78 8.52
CA VAL A 89 -3.95 -23.96 9.32
C VAL A 89 -5.17 -24.52 10.07
N LYS A 90 -5.98 -23.67 10.70
CA LYS A 90 -7.20 -24.13 11.41
C LYS A 90 -8.21 -24.75 10.45
N ALA A 91 -8.42 -24.15 9.28
CA ALA A 91 -9.36 -24.63 8.27
C ALA A 91 -8.95 -25.98 7.67
N MET A 92 -7.64 -26.21 7.50
CA MET A 92 -7.08 -27.44 6.94
C MET A 92 -6.85 -28.53 8.01
N ALA A 93 -6.91 -28.20 9.30
CA ALA A 93 -6.66 -29.14 10.40
C ALA A 93 -7.46 -30.46 10.36
N PRO A 94 -8.73 -30.51 9.87
CA PRO A 94 -9.45 -31.78 9.75
C PRO A 94 -8.76 -32.81 8.85
N ASP A 95 -8.02 -32.35 7.83
CA ASP A 95 -7.32 -33.21 6.87
C ASP A 95 -5.86 -33.49 7.29
N HIS A 96 -5.41 -32.88 8.39
CA HIS A 96 -4.03 -32.95 8.90
C HIS A 96 -3.97 -33.35 10.39
N PRO A 97 -4.29 -34.60 10.75
CA PRO A 97 -4.29 -35.05 12.14
C PRO A 97 -2.92 -34.92 12.83
N GLU A 98 -1.82 -34.97 12.07
CA GLU A 98 -0.45 -34.79 12.58
C GLU A 98 -0.17 -33.37 13.11
N TRP A 99 -0.93 -32.37 12.68
CA TRP A 99 -0.77 -30.98 13.15
C TRP A 99 -1.15 -30.79 14.62
N LYS A 100 -1.90 -31.74 15.21
CA LYS A 100 -2.23 -31.72 16.65
C LYS A 100 -1.01 -31.90 17.55
N THR A 101 0.08 -32.49 17.04
CA THR A 101 1.29 -32.77 17.83
C THR A 101 2.55 -32.12 17.25
N LYS A 102 2.53 -31.75 15.96
CA LYS A 102 3.67 -31.17 15.26
C LYS A 102 3.69 -29.64 15.35
N GLN A 103 4.78 -29.07 15.86
CA GLN A 103 5.03 -27.63 15.74
C GLN A 103 5.47 -27.26 14.31
N PRO A 104 5.16 -26.05 13.82
CA PRO A 104 4.46 -24.95 14.52
C PRO A 104 2.93 -25.07 14.51
N PHE A 105 2.35 -26.01 13.76
CA PHE A 105 0.90 -26.13 13.58
C PHE A 105 0.13 -26.34 14.89
N LYS A 106 0.69 -27.14 15.80
CA LYS A 106 0.13 -27.33 17.15
C LYS A 106 -0.09 -26.00 17.87
N GLY A 107 0.93 -25.13 17.89
CA GLY A 107 0.81 -23.80 18.50
C GLY A 107 -0.29 -22.95 17.86
N VAL A 108 -0.47 -23.03 16.55
CA VAL A 108 -1.56 -22.34 15.85
C VAL A 108 -2.94 -22.86 16.31
N LEU A 109 -3.10 -24.18 16.39
CA LEU A 109 -4.37 -24.82 16.79
C LEU A 109 -4.72 -24.56 18.26
N GLU A 110 -3.72 -24.40 19.12
CA GLU A 110 -3.88 -24.09 20.54
C GLU A 110 -3.98 -22.57 20.82
N GLY A 111 -3.78 -21.71 19.80
CA GLY A 111 -3.75 -20.26 19.96
C GLY A 111 -2.48 -19.74 20.65
N ASP A 112 -1.45 -20.57 20.78
CA ASP A 112 -0.16 -20.21 21.37
C ASP A 112 0.77 -19.58 20.32
N LEU A 113 0.47 -18.32 19.99
CA LEU A 113 1.29 -17.54 19.06
C LEU A 113 2.72 -17.36 19.59
N LYS A 114 2.93 -17.36 20.91
CA LYS A 114 4.28 -17.27 21.46
C LYS A 114 5.10 -18.51 21.10
N ALA A 115 4.53 -19.70 21.17
CA ALA A 115 5.19 -20.92 20.71
C ALA A 115 5.45 -20.92 19.20
N VAL A 116 4.50 -20.41 18.39
CA VAL A 116 4.68 -20.26 16.94
C VAL A 116 5.87 -19.33 16.65
N MET A 117 5.89 -18.15 17.28
CA MET A 117 6.92 -17.13 17.08
C MET A 117 8.29 -17.55 17.65
N ALA A 118 8.33 -18.40 18.68
CA ALA A 118 9.58 -18.91 19.24
C ALA A 118 10.40 -19.75 18.26
N GLY A 119 9.77 -20.39 17.26
CA GLY A 119 10.48 -21.08 16.19
C GLY A 119 10.96 -20.15 15.06
N GLY A 120 10.71 -18.83 15.19
CA GLY A 120 11.22 -17.78 14.32
C GLY A 120 10.81 -17.95 12.85
N LYS A 121 11.69 -17.50 11.95
CA LYS A 121 11.44 -17.54 10.49
C LYS A 121 11.12 -18.94 9.97
N LYS A 122 11.71 -19.99 10.56
CA LYS A 122 11.47 -21.37 10.13
C LYS A 122 10.01 -21.78 10.35
N SER A 123 9.44 -21.47 11.51
CA SER A 123 8.01 -21.72 11.77
C SER A 123 7.12 -21.01 10.76
N LEU A 124 7.40 -19.75 10.47
CA LEU A 124 6.60 -18.96 9.53
C LEU A 124 6.67 -19.54 8.10
N ILE A 125 7.87 -19.94 7.65
CA ILE A 125 8.05 -20.59 6.35
C ILE A 125 7.28 -21.91 6.28
N GLU A 126 7.33 -22.74 7.32
CA GLU A 126 6.60 -24.02 7.35
C GLU A 126 5.08 -23.82 7.28
N ILE A 127 4.55 -22.82 8.01
CA ILE A 127 3.12 -22.47 7.96
C ILE A 127 2.72 -21.99 6.56
N VAL A 128 3.48 -21.04 5.98
CA VAL A 128 3.17 -20.47 4.66
C VAL A 128 3.25 -21.56 3.59
N ALA A 129 4.31 -22.37 3.57
CA ALA A 129 4.47 -23.45 2.60
C ALA A 129 3.32 -24.46 2.65
N ALA A 130 2.84 -24.82 3.85
CA ALA A 130 1.74 -25.75 4.02
C ALA A 130 0.37 -25.18 3.60
N THR A 131 0.17 -23.86 3.72
CA THR A 131 -1.15 -23.24 3.55
C THR A 131 -1.37 -22.55 2.20
N HIS A 132 -0.29 -22.31 1.45
CA HIS A 132 -0.32 -21.51 0.22
C HIS A 132 -0.03 -22.31 -1.07
N ALA A 133 0.32 -23.60 -0.98
CA ALA A 133 0.73 -24.42 -2.13
C ALA A 133 -0.13 -25.68 -2.30
N GLY A 134 -0.07 -26.31 -3.48
CA GLY A 134 -0.76 -27.56 -3.80
C GLY A 134 -2.13 -27.39 -4.48
N MET A 135 -2.66 -26.17 -4.52
CA MET A 135 -3.89 -25.80 -5.23
C MET A 135 -3.60 -25.00 -6.50
N THR A 136 -4.63 -24.75 -7.30
CA THR A 136 -4.56 -23.82 -8.43
C THR A 136 -4.50 -22.37 -7.95
N ALA A 137 -4.04 -21.46 -8.83
CA ALA A 137 -4.07 -20.03 -8.57
C ALA A 137 -5.49 -19.53 -8.29
N ASP A 138 -6.47 -19.93 -9.11
CA ASP A 138 -7.88 -19.55 -8.97
C ASP A 138 -8.49 -20.03 -7.63
N GLU A 139 -8.18 -21.27 -7.21
CA GLU A 139 -8.62 -21.78 -5.90
C GLU A 139 -8.02 -20.95 -4.75
N PHE A 140 -6.74 -20.59 -4.85
CA PHE A 140 -6.09 -19.77 -3.83
C PHE A 140 -6.65 -18.34 -3.81
N GLU A 141 -6.90 -17.74 -4.96
CA GLU A 141 -7.55 -16.44 -5.10
C GLU A 141 -8.93 -16.42 -4.43
N GLN A 142 -9.75 -17.46 -4.66
CA GLN A 142 -11.06 -17.56 -4.01
C GLN A 142 -10.93 -17.68 -2.48
N ILE A 143 -10.00 -18.51 -2.00
CA ILE A 143 -9.74 -18.69 -0.56
C ILE A 143 -9.33 -17.36 0.09
N VAL A 144 -8.47 -16.58 -0.56
CA VAL A 144 -8.02 -15.26 -0.09
C VAL A 144 -9.18 -14.27 -0.11
N THR A 145 -9.97 -14.25 -1.19
CA THR A 145 -11.15 -13.38 -1.34
C THR A 145 -12.18 -13.63 -0.24
N ASP A 146 -12.47 -14.90 0.04
CA ASP A 146 -13.41 -15.29 1.09
C ASP A 146 -12.90 -14.86 2.47
N TRP A 147 -11.62 -15.11 2.75
CA TRP A 147 -11.01 -14.72 4.03
C TRP A 147 -11.02 -13.21 4.22
N ILE A 148 -10.52 -12.43 3.26
CA ILE A 148 -10.39 -10.97 3.41
C ILE A 148 -11.75 -10.26 3.48
N SER A 149 -12.81 -10.90 2.99
CA SER A 149 -14.18 -10.35 3.07
C SER A 149 -14.78 -10.42 4.48
N THR A 150 -14.31 -11.32 5.35
CA THR A 150 -14.93 -11.61 6.65
C THR A 150 -13.96 -11.57 7.83
N ALA A 151 -12.65 -11.72 7.59
CA ALA A 151 -11.65 -11.80 8.63
C ALA A 151 -11.46 -10.47 9.34
N LYS A 152 -11.48 -10.53 10.67
CA LYS A 152 -11.39 -9.37 11.56
C LYS A 152 -10.13 -9.43 12.39
N HIS A 153 -9.51 -8.28 12.55
CA HIS A 153 -8.37 -8.14 13.43
C HIS A 153 -8.81 -8.30 14.91
N PRO A 154 -8.14 -9.16 15.70
CA PRO A 154 -8.67 -9.63 16.99
C PRO A 154 -8.77 -8.55 18.06
N LYS A 155 -7.91 -7.51 18.00
CA LYS A 155 -7.93 -6.42 18.99
C LYS A 155 -8.91 -5.30 18.63
N THR A 156 -9.06 -5.00 17.34
CA THR A 156 -9.84 -3.84 16.87
C THR A 156 -11.25 -4.22 16.43
N GLY A 157 -11.48 -5.49 16.07
CA GLY A 157 -12.76 -5.98 15.57
C GLY A 157 -13.13 -5.50 14.16
N ARG A 158 -12.26 -4.71 13.51
CA ARG A 158 -12.42 -4.23 12.13
C ARG A 158 -12.02 -5.31 11.13
N LEU A 159 -12.59 -5.28 9.93
CA LEU A 159 -12.08 -6.13 8.85
C LEU A 159 -10.64 -5.71 8.52
N TYR A 160 -9.78 -6.67 8.20
CA TYR A 160 -8.39 -6.37 7.84
C TYR A 160 -8.29 -5.37 6.68
N LYS A 161 -9.13 -5.53 5.64
CA LYS A 161 -9.22 -4.61 4.49
C LYS A 161 -9.78 -3.22 4.81
N GLU A 162 -10.31 -2.99 6.01
CA GLU A 162 -10.76 -1.67 6.49
C GLU A 162 -9.70 -0.98 7.36
N MET A 163 -8.65 -1.70 7.75
CA MET A 163 -7.51 -1.14 8.51
C MET A 163 -6.44 -0.54 7.57
N ILE A 164 -6.92 0.15 6.54
CA ILE A 164 -6.14 0.85 5.53
C ILE A 164 -5.97 2.32 5.89
N TYR A 165 -4.89 2.96 5.49
CA TYR A 165 -4.63 4.36 5.85
C TYR A 165 -5.33 5.32 4.89
N GLN A 166 -6.35 6.02 5.38
CA GLN A 166 -7.10 7.03 4.63
C GLN A 166 -6.19 8.08 3.96
N PRO A 167 -5.17 8.66 4.64
CA PRO A 167 -4.23 9.60 4.02
C PRO A 167 -3.47 8.99 2.83
N MET A 168 -3.19 7.68 2.86
CA MET A 168 -2.49 7.01 1.77
C MET A 168 -3.42 6.67 0.60
N LEU A 169 -4.71 6.43 0.84
CA LEU A 169 -5.71 6.33 -0.23
C LEU A 169 -5.86 7.65 -1.00
N GLU A 170 -5.82 8.77 -0.28
CA GLU A 170 -5.82 10.12 -0.87
C GLU A 170 -4.55 10.33 -1.71
N LEU A 171 -3.39 9.96 -1.19
CA LEU A 171 -2.12 10.05 -1.94
C LEU A 171 -2.15 9.21 -3.22
N LEU A 172 -2.60 7.96 -3.14
CA LEU A 172 -2.74 7.09 -4.31
C LEU A 172 -3.68 7.70 -5.36
N THR A 173 -4.80 8.27 -4.93
CA THR A 173 -5.78 8.93 -5.80
C THR A 173 -5.19 10.19 -6.44
N TYR A 174 -4.52 11.03 -5.64
CA TYR A 174 -3.85 12.23 -6.11
C TYR A 174 -2.77 11.94 -7.15
N LEU A 175 -1.94 10.92 -6.92
CA LEU A 175 -0.91 10.50 -7.87
C LEU A 175 -1.52 10.02 -9.19
N ARG A 176 -2.53 9.15 -9.16
CA ARG A 176 -3.21 8.70 -10.39
C ARG A 176 -3.87 9.85 -11.14
N ALA A 177 -4.50 10.79 -10.44
CA ALA A 177 -5.07 11.99 -11.06
C ALA A 177 -4.02 12.85 -11.79
N ASN A 178 -2.75 12.74 -11.40
CA ASN A 178 -1.59 13.41 -12.02
C ASN A 178 -0.79 12.49 -12.95
N GLY A 179 -1.38 11.38 -13.39
CA GLY A 179 -0.80 10.50 -14.41
C GLY A 179 0.28 9.54 -13.91
N PHE A 180 0.41 9.35 -12.58
CA PHE A 180 1.28 8.30 -12.06
C PHE A 180 0.65 6.92 -12.20
N LYS A 181 1.50 5.92 -12.40
CA LYS A 181 1.17 4.50 -12.17
C LYS A 181 1.61 4.12 -10.77
N THR A 182 0.69 3.63 -9.96
CA THR A 182 0.90 3.30 -8.54
C THR A 182 1.06 1.80 -8.37
N PHE A 183 2.25 1.35 -8.01
CA PHE A 183 2.58 -0.05 -7.79
C PHE A 183 2.69 -0.39 -6.31
N ILE A 184 2.33 -1.62 -5.94
CA ILE A 184 2.72 -2.23 -4.67
C ILE A 184 4.04 -2.99 -4.89
N VAL A 185 4.97 -2.88 -3.93
CA VAL A 185 6.24 -3.62 -3.87
C VAL A 185 6.44 -4.07 -2.42
N SER A 186 6.07 -5.32 -2.13
CA SER A 186 5.90 -5.79 -0.75
C SER A 186 6.50 -7.16 -0.50
N GLY A 187 7.07 -7.35 0.70
CA GLY A 187 7.51 -8.67 1.15
C GLY A 187 6.37 -9.68 1.26
N GLY A 188 5.12 -9.22 1.35
CA GLY A 188 3.93 -10.06 1.32
C GLY A 188 3.74 -10.83 0.01
N GLY A 189 2.95 -11.91 0.08
CA GLY A 189 2.67 -12.77 -1.05
C GLY A 189 1.88 -12.06 -2.16
N ILE A 190 2.40 -12.08 -3.38
CA ILE A 190 1.82 -11.36 -4.53
C ILE A 190 0.35 -11.72 -4.75
N GLU A 191 0.00 -13.01 -4.74
CA GLU A 191 -1.39 -13.43 -4.93
C GLU A 191 -2.18 -13.62 -3.61
N PHE A 192 -1.61 -13.23 -2.47
CA PHE A 192 -2.41 -12.86 -1.30
C PHE A 192 -2.96 -11.43 -1.46
N MET A 193 -2.23 -10.53 -2.12
CA MET A 193 -2.63 -9.13 -2.29
C MET A 193 -3.58 -8.92 -3.49
N ARG A 194 -3.23 -9.46 -4.66
CA ARG A 194 -3.98 -9.28 -5.92
C ARG A 194 -5.51 -9.41 -5.84
N PRO A 195 -6.09 -10.34 -5.05
CA PRO A 195 -7.54 -10.52 -5.03
C PRO A 195 -8.34 -9.34 -4.48
N TRP A 196 -7.70 -8.39 -3.77
CA TRP A 196 -8.42 -7.30 -3.08
C TRP A 196 -7.82 -5.91 -3.27
N THR A 197 -6.55 -5.77 -3.67
CA THR A 197 -5.89 -4.45 -3.77
C THR A 197 -6.53 -3.52 -4.78
N GLU A 198 -7.13 -4.04 -5.86
CA GLU A 198 -7.77 -3.18 -6.86
C GLU A 198 -9.02 -2.49 -6.29
N ALA A 199 -9.90 -3.25 -5.64
CA ALA A 199 -11.10 -2.71 -5.02
C ALA A 199 -10.80 -1.78 -3.83
N THR A 200 -9.71 -2.04 -3.11
CA THR A 200 -9.36 -1.28 -1.89
C THR A 200 -8.47 -0.06 -2.18
N TYR A 201 -7.47 -0.19 -3.04
CA TYR A 201 -6.46 0.84 -3.30
C TYR A 201 -6.55 1.47 -4.70
N GLY A 202 -7.32 0.87 -5.60
CA GLY A 202 -7.28 1.20 -7.03
C GLY A 202 -5.99 0.76 -7.72
N ILE A 203 -5.32 -0.28 -7.19
CA ILE A 203 -4.09 -0.85 -7.75
C ILE A 203 -4.41 -2.23 -8.35
N PRO A 204 -4.43 -2.37 -9.70
CA PRO A 204 -4.81 -3.61 -10.36
C PRO A 204 -3.73 -4.69 -10.23
N PRO A 205 -4.06 -5.98 -10.47
CA PRO A 205 -3.15 -7.11 -10.21
C PRO A 205 -1.78 -7.03 -10.90
N GLU A 206 -1.70 -6.46 -12.11
CA GLU A 206 -0.46 -6.25 -12.85
C GLU A 206 0.43 -5.16 -12.27
N GLN A 207 -0.09 -4.32 -11.36
CA GLN A 207 0.66 -3.32 -10.61
C GLN A 207 1.00 -3.76 -9.18
N VAL A 208 0.85 -5.06 -8.88
CA VAL A 208 1.26 -5.66 -7.61
C VAL A 208 2.52 -6.49 -7.83
N VAL A 209 3.60 -6.10 -7.15
CA VAL A 209 4.85 -6.85 -7.00
C VAL A 209 4.91 -7.37 -5.56
N GLY A 210 5.28 -8.63 -5.41
CA GLY A 210 5.48 -9.20 -4.09
C GLY A 210 6.17 -10.56 -4.14
N SER A 211 6.39 -11.15 -2.97
CA SER A 211 6.99 -12.47 -2.85
C SER A 211 6.11 -13.53 -3.54
N SER A 212 6.74 -14.50 -4.21
CA SER A 212 6.06 -15.52 -5.02
C SER A 212 6.59 -16.92 -4.75
N ILE A 213 5.75 -17.90 -5.05
CA ILE A 213 6.14 -19.31 -5.15
C ILE A 213 6.09 -19.75 -6.61
N LYS A 214 6.84 -20.80 -6.95
CA LYS A 214 6.88 -21.31 -8.31
C LYS A 214 5.50 -21.79 -8.72
N SER A 215 5.21 -21.61 -10.00
CA SER A 215 3.97 -22.05 -10.60
C SER A 215 4.26 -22.96 -11.79
N ARG A 216 3.35 -23.92 -12.04
CA ARG A 216 3.38 -24.74 -13.26
C ARG A 216 2.06 -24.69 -13.99
N TYR A 217 2.13 -24.67 -15.31
CA TYR A 217 0.99 -24.88 -16.17
C TYR A 217 0.66 -26.38 -16.22
N GLU A 218 -0.63 -26.72 -16.12
CA GLU A 218 -1.13 -28.05 -16.47
C GLU A 218 -2.56 -27.99 -16.99
N VAL A 219 -3.06 -29.10 -17.52
CA VAL A 219 -4.46 -29.25 -17.94
C VAL A 219 -5.12 -30.27 -17.01
N ARG A 220 -6.09 -29.84 -16.21
CA ARG A 220 -6.93 -30.69 -15.33
C ARG A 220 -8.31 -30.83 -15.93
N ASP A 221 -8.75 -32.05 -16.21
CA ASP A 221 -10.08 -32.32 -16.79
C ASP A 221 -10.41 -31.47 -18.03
N GLY A 222 -9.40 -31.27 -18.89
CA GLY A 222 -9.52 -30.46 -20.11
C GLY A 222 -9.42 -28.94 -19.90
N LYS A 223 -9.23 -28.45 -18.66
CA LYS A 223 -9.10 -27.02 -18.34
C LYS A 223 -7.64 -26.64 -18.09
N PRO A 224 -7.09 -25.62 -18.79
CA PRO A 224 -5.77 -25.08 -18.47
C PRO A 224 -5.80 -24.38 -17.11
N VAL A 225 -4.86 -24.72 -16.23
CA VAL A 225 -4.74 -24.15 -14.89
C VAL A 225 -3.28 -23.83 -14.56
N ILE A 226 -3.10 -22.89 -13.63
CA ILE A 226 -1.81 -22.60 -13.02
C ILE A 226 -1.81 -23.21 -11.61
N VAL A 227 -0.82 -24.05 -11.32
CA VAL A 227 -0.70 -24.75 -10.04
C VAL A 227 0.44 -24.21 -9.23
N ARG A 228 0.14 -23.92 -7.97
CA ARG A 228 1.05 -23.35 -6.97
C ARG A 228 1.94 -24.45 -6.39
N LEU A 229 3.25 -24.31 -6.52
CA LEU A 229 4.23 -25.28 -6.05
C LEU A 229 4.78 -24.91 -4.66
N PRO A 230 5.15 -25.87 -3.81
CA PRO A 230 5.72 -25.61 -2.49
C PRO A 230 7.21 -25.22 -2.58
N GLU A 231 7.56 -24.29 -3.46
CA GLU A 231 8.93 -23.82 -3.70
C GLU A 231 8.90 -22.31 -3.88
N ILE A 232 9.78 -21.59 -3.18
CA ILE A 232 9.92 -20.13 -3.31
C ILE A 232 10.48 -19.80 -4.70
N ASP A 233 9.88 -18.84 -5.36
CA ASP A 233 10.35 -18.30 -6.64
C ASP A 233 11.08 -16.98 -6.44
N PHE A 234 10.47 -16.06 -5.70
CA PHE A 234 11.04 -14.74 -5.43
C PHE A 234 10.65 -14.22 -4.03
N VAL A 235 11.55 -13.47 -3.40
CA VAL A 235 11.32 -12.78 -2.13
C VAL A 235 11.50 -11.28 -2.37
N ASP A 236 10.39 -10.53 -2.28
CA ASP A 236 10.34 -9.09 -2.61
C ASP A 236 10.51 -8.22 -1.36
N ASP A 237 11.61 -8.44 -0.63
CA ASP A 237 11.94 -7.69 0.60
C ASP A 237 13.41 -7.26 0.56
N LYS A 238 13.72 -6.10 1.17
CA LYS A 238 15.07 -5.52 1.23
C LYS A 238 15.70 -5.36 -0.16
N GLU A 239 16.87 -5.98 -0.39
CA GLU A 239 17.53 -6.02 -1.70
C GLU A 239 16.67 -6.67 -2.79
N GLY A 240 15.67 -7.48 -2.42
CA GLY A 240 14.66 -8.03 -3.31
C GLY A 240 13.82 -6.93 -3.97
N LYS A 241 13.42 -5.88 -3.23
CA LYS A 241 12.50 -4.85 -3.76
C LYS A 241 13.01 -4.17 -5.04
N PRO A 242 14.27 -3.68 -5.13
CA PRO A 242 14.81 -3.17 -6.39
C PRO A 242 14.83 -4.21 -7.53
N VAL A 243 15.06 -5.50 -7.23
CA VAL A 243 15.03 -6.58 -8.22
C VAL A 243 13.60 -6.85 -8.69
N GLY A 244 12.62 -6.83 -7.79
CA GLY A 244 11.20 -6.96 -8.10
C GLY A 244 10.73 -5.81 -9.00
N ILE A 245 11.08 -4.57 -8.63
CA ILE A 245 10.84 -3.38 -9.46
C ILE A 245 11.46 -3.55 -10.85
N HIS A 246 12.74 -3.93 -10.94
CA HIS A 246 13.41 -4.08 -12.23
C HIS A 246 12.77 -5.17 -13.10
N SER A 247 12.47 -6.34 -12.52
CA SER A 247 11.98 -7.50 -13.26
C SER A 247 10.50 -7.40 -13.64
N HIS A 248 9.67 -6.79 -12.79
CA HIS A 248 8.22 -6.70 -13.02
C HIS A 248 7.80 -5.39 -13.70
N ILE A 249 8.38 -4.26 -13.30
CA ILE A 249 8.00 -2.93 -13.81
C ILE A 249 8.87 -2.53 -15.00
N GLY A 250 10.16 -2.90 -14.96
CA GLY A 250 11.12 -2.54 -16.01
C GLY A 250 11.50 -1.06 -16.05
N ARG A 251 11.11 -0.28 -15.03
CA ARG A 251 11.40 1.16 -14.91
C ARG A 251 11.73 1.52 -13.46
N ARG A 252 12.72 2.39 -13.29
CA ARG A 252 13.11 2.95 -12.00
C ARG A 252 12.03 3.94 -11.54
N PRO A 253 11.44 3.80 -10.34
CA PRO A 253 10.45 4.74 -9.83
C PRO A 253 11.03 6.14 -9.64
N ILE A 254 10.16 7.14 -9.67
CA ILE A 254 10.48 8.51 -9.23
C ILE A 254 9.88 8.82 -7.86
N LEU A 255 8.98 7.97 -7.36
CA LEU A 255 8.43 8.07 -6.00
C LEU A 255 8.43 6.69 -5.35
N ALA A 256 8.91 6.61 -4.11
CA ALA A 256 8.79 5.41 -3.29
C ALA A 256 8.32 5.77 -1.88
N ALA A 257 7.37 4.98 -1.36
CA ALA A 257 6.90 5.06 0.01
C ALA A 257 7.05 3.71 0.71
N GLY A 258 7.58 3.73 1.92
CA GLY A 258 7.73 2.57 2.80
C GLY A 258 7.57 2.96 4.26
N ASN A 259 7.83 2.03 5.18
CA ASN A 259 7.75 2.30 6.62
C ASN A 259 8.82 1.57 7.44
N SER A 260 9.65 0.73 6.83
CA SER A 260 10.60 -0.12 7.56
C SER A 260 11.98 -0.17 6.91
N ASP A 261 12.94 -0.78 7.60
CA ASP A 261 14.26 -1.10 7.04
C ASP A 261 14.19 -2.14 5.90
N GLY A 262 13.04 -2.81 5.72
CA GLY A 262 12.74 -3.62 4.51
C GLY A 262 12.62 -2.79 3.24
N ASP A 263 12.31 -1.49 3.38
CA ASP A 263 12.14 -0.54 2.27
C ASP A 263 13.40 0.23 1.94
N TRP A 264 14.45 0.09 2.75
CA TRP A 264 15.63 0.94 2.67
C TRP A 264 16.25 0.91 1.27
N GLN A 265 16.41 -0.28 0.68
CA GLN A 265 16.95 -0.43 -0.67
C GLN A 265 15.97 0.02 -1.75
N MET A 266 14.65 -0.09 -1.55
CA MET A 266 13.66 0.47 -2.49
C MET A 266 13.74 2.01 -2.53
N LEU A 267 13.84 2.64 -1.36
CA LEU A 267 14.02 4.09 -1.23
C LEU A 267 15.36 4.53 -1.84
N GLN A 268 16.46 3.85 -1.52
CA GLN A 268 17.77 4.11 -2.12
C GLN A 268 17.74 3.96 -3.64
N TYR A 269 17.17 2.86 -4.14
CA TYR A 269 17.03 2.62 -5.56
C TYR A 269 16.15 3.68 -6.20
N THR A 270 15.19 4.27 -5.52
CA THR A 270 14.36 5.33 -6.12
C THR A 270 15.06 6.69 -6.15
N THR A 271 15.82 7.04 -5.10
CA THR A 271 16.24 8.44 -4.88
C THR A 271 17.72 8.74 -5.04
N ILE A 272 18.63 7.77 -4.88
CA ILE A 272 20.08 8.05 -4.93
C ILE A 272 20.53 8.18 -6.38
N ASP A 273 21.22 9.28 -6.70
CA ASP A 273 21.69 9.61 -8.05
C ASP A 273 20.58 9.50 -9.11
N HIS A 274 19.36 9.92 -8.72
CA HIS A 274 18.17 9.90 -9.55
C HIS A 274 17.32 11.13 -9.24
N SER A 275 17.14 11.99 -10.23
CA SER A 275 16.37 13.23 -10.08
C SER A 275 15.55 13.48 -11.35
N PRO A 276 14.30 13.95 -11.23
CA PRO A 276 13.58 14.19 -9.97
C PRO A 276 13.18 12.88 -9.28
N SER A 277 13.26 12.84 -7.95
CA SER A 277 12.81 11.70 -7.15
C SER A 277 12.26 12.12 -5.79
N PHE A 278 11.46 11.25 -5.18
CA PHE A 278 10.86 11.45 -3.87
C PHE A 278 10.83 10.15 -3.06
N GLY A 279 11.28 10.22 -1.82
CA GLY A 279 11.19 9.11 -0.85
C GLY A 279 10.31 9.52 0.32
N LEU A 280 9.44 8.63 0.76
CA LEU A 280 8.54 8.82 1.88
C LEU A 280 8.63 7.64 2.86
N ILE A 281 8.69 7.95 4.16
CA ILE A 281 8.66 6.96 5.24
C ILE A 281 7.47 7.24 6.13
N VAL A 282 6.58 6.27 6.31
CA VAL A 282 5.52 6.31 7.33
C VAL A 282 6.13 5.93 8.69
N HIS A 283 6.15 6.86 9.63
CA HIS A 283 6.65 6.63 10.99
C HIS A 283 5.46 6.49 11.95
N HIS A 284 5.30 5.28 12.48
CA HIS A 284 4.20 4.88 13.36
C HIS A 284 4.42 5.42 14.78
N THR A 285 3.97 6.65 15.01
CA THR A 285 4.15 7.39 16.28
C THR A 285 2.87 7.47 17.11
N ASP A 286 1.76 6.93 16.61
CA ASP A 286 0.43 7.10 17.20
C ASP A 286 -0.08 5.86 17.94
N GLY A 287 0.32 5.71 19.20
CA GLY A 287 -0.14 4.61 20.05
C GLY A 287 -1.58 4.71 20.54
N GLU A 288 -2.30 5.80 20.23
CA GLU A 288 -3.70 6.02 20.64
C GLU A 288 -4.68 5.62 19.53
N ARG A 289 -4.42 6.05 18.30
CA ARG A 289 -5.27 5.77 17.12
C ARG A 289 -4.80 4.54 16.33
N GLU A 290 -3.54 4.17 16.43
CA GLU A 290 -2.89 3.04 15.76
C GLU A 290 -2.00 2.30 16.78
N TRP A 291 -0.72 2.12 16.45
CA TRP A 291 0.36 1.64 17.27
C TRP A 291 1.53 2.62 17.18
N ALA A 292 2.33 2.68 18.24
CA ALA A 292 3.61 3.38 18.24
C ALA A 292 4.74 2.36 18.25
N TYR A 293 5.53 2.31 17.19
CA TYR A 293 6.64 1.36 17.03
C TYR A 293 7.69 1.88 16.04
N GLY A 294 8.88 1.28 16.07
CA GLY A 294 10.01 1.69 15.25
C GLY A 294 11.22 0.80 15.49
N ARG A 295 12.29 1.37 16.06
CA ARG A 295 13.61 0.72 16.19
C ARG A 295 13.62 -0.63 16.89
N GLU A 296 12.79 -0.82 17.92
CA GLU A 296 12.76 -2.06 18.71
C GLU A 296 11.71 -3.07 18.23
N SER A 297 10.95 -2.74 17.17
CA SER A 297 9.87 -3.60 16.70
C SER A 297 10.41 -4.85 16.01
N HIS A 298 9.78 -6.00 16.26
CA HIS A 298 10.05 -7.24 15.52
C HIS A 298 9.32 -7.33 14.17
N ILE A 299 8.35 -6.43 13.95
CA ILE A 299 7.49 -6.32 12.76
C ILE A 299 7.53 -4.86 12.31
N GLY A 300 7.82 -4.60 11.04
CA GLY A 300 7.96 -3.22 10.56
C GLY A 300 9.08 -2.44 11.27
N GLN A 301 10.23 -3.08 11.55
CA GLN A 301 11.35 -2.40 12.23
C GLN A 301 11.83 -1.21 11.38
N LEU A 302 11.87 -0.02 11.98
CA LEU A 302 12.34 1.21 11.33
C LEU A 302 13.51 1.78 12.14
N ASP A 303 14.73 1.61 11.64
CA ASP A 303 15.98 1.99 12.33
C ASP A 303 16.93 2.70 11.36
N LYS A 304 17.55 1.97 10.45
CA LYS A 304 18.51 2.51 9.47
C LYS A 304 17.86 3.47 8.50
N ALA A 305 16.67 3.13 7.99
CA ALA A 305 15.99 4.00 7.03
C ALA A 305 15.61 5.35 7.65
N LEU A 306 15.30 5.37 8.96
CA LEU A 306 15.00 6.60 9.70
C LEU A 306 16.26 7.47 9.91
N ASP A 307 17.40 6.87 10.22
CA ASP A 307 18.68 7.59 10.35
C ASP A 307 19.13 8.21 9.01
N ASP A 308 18.91 7.48 7.91
CA ASP A 308 19.26 7.93 6.58
C ASP A 308 18.30 8.98 6.02
N ALA A 309 17.04 9.02 6.49
CA ALA A 309 15.99 9.86 5.90
C ALA A 309 16.41 11.32 5.72
N LYS A 310 16.99 11.93 6.77
CA LYS A 310 17.47 13.32 6.70
C LYS A 310 18.63 13.49 5.72
N GLN A 311 19.55 12.53 5.67
CA GLN A 311 20.74 12.59 4.81
C GLN A 311 20.41 12.34 3.34
N LYS A 312 19.37 11.55 3.08
CA LYS A 312 18.90 11.16 1.75
C LYS A 312 17.72 12.00 1.25
N GLY A 313 17.24 12.95 2.04
CA GLY A 313 16.13 13.83 1.69
C GLY A 313 14.77 13.13 1.64
N TRP A 314 14.61 12.00 2.36
CA TRP A 314 13.33 11.32 2.47
C TRP A 314 12.42 12.05 3.44
N THR A 315 11.17 12.26 3.04
CA THR A 315 10.13 12.82 3.90
C THR A 315 9.70 11.77 4.91
N VAL A 316 9.82 12.07 6.20
CA VAL A 316 9.29 11.22 7.27
C VAL A 316 7.93 11.78 7.68
N VAL A 317 6.90 10.95 7.59
CA VAL A 317 5.54 11.25 8.01
C VAL A 317 5.37 10.77 9.43
N ASP A 318 5.18 11.70 10.37
CA ASP A 318 4.83 11.39 11.75
C ASP A 318 3.33 11.14 11.82
N MET A 319 2.91 9.87 11.93
CA MET A 319 1.49 9.49 11.85
C MET A 319 0.62 10.27 12.86
N LYS A 320 1.14 10.53 14.07
CA LYS A 320 0.43 11.29 15.11
C LYS A 320 0.23 12.75 14.73
N GLN A 321 1.25 13.39 14.16
CA GLN A 321 1.24 14.84 13.88
C GLN A 321 0.73 15.19 12.48
N ASP A 322 0.92 14.31 11.51
CA ASP A 322 0.73 14.63 10.10
C ASP A 322 -0.61 14.14 9.56
N TRP A 323 -1.25 13.17 10.22
CA TRP A 323 -2.53 12.63 9.80
C TRP A 323 -3.66 13.02 10.76
N LYS A 324 -4.73 13.59 10.20
CA LYS A 324 -5.98 13.93 10.92
C LYS A 324 -6.79 12.69 11.26
N THR A 325 -6.80 11.74 10.34
CA THR A 325 -7.56 10.50 10.41
C THR A 325 -6.64 9.35 10.01
N ILE A 326 -6.74 8.20 10.68
CA ILE A 326 -5.93 7.02 10.35
C ILE A 326 -6.70 6.16 9.35
N TYR A 327 -7.90 5.71 9.72
CA TYR A 327 -8.68 4.79 8.92
C TYR A 327 -9.91 5.48 8.29
N PRO A 328 -10.43 4.99 7.15
CA PRO A 328 -11.67 5.51 6.58
C PRO A 328 -12.84 5.45 7.58
N GLY A 329 -13.66 6.49 7.60
CA GLY A 329 -14.89 6.55 8.39
C GLY A 329 -14.73 6.91 9.87
N GLU A 330 -13.53 7.34 10.30
CA GLU A 330 -13.32 7.98 11.62
C GLU A 330 -13.67 9.47 11.62
#